data_AF-A0AAN7SJ07-F1
#
_entry.id   AF-A0AAN7SJ07-F1
#
_cell.length_a   1.000
_cell.length_b   1.000
_cell.length_c   1.000
_cell.angle_alpha   90.00
_cell.angle_beta   90.00
_cell.angle_gamma   90.00
#
_symmetry.space_group_name_H-M   'P 1'
#
loop_
_entity.id
_entity.type
_entity.pdbx_description
1 polymer ?
#
loop_
_entity_poly.entity_id
_entity_poly.type
_entity_poly.pdbx_seq_one_letter_code
_entity_poly.pdbx_strand_id
1 'polypeptide(L)'
;MSSRMLGPKPARAEALCNQSLLEAGERPLDRSLAEPGDVKTQFATREGTYRLLTLSEYSRPNRVGYQAQGQSQPQVRVSLVSLPDQGERICFNHGREIYVYIYKGIKKAADLNKPLDKKVYKGTNPTCHDFNSLSATTESVNLLIGFSTGQIQLIDPIKKELNKLFNEERLIDKSRVTCLRWVPGSRCLFLAAHASGQLYVYNEELPCGSTSPHYQPFKSGDGFTVSTCKTKSTRNPLFRWLLGNGAAINEITFSPNGTQLAIASQDGLLRVFHYDSMELLGTARSYFGGLLCVAWSGDGRLLAAGGEDDLVTVWSLEQRRVVARAQGHRSWVSAVSFDIFLEMEGCYRLGSVGHDTQLCLWELPEDALAPPRPRAKRRSDPLQLVGTPSCPHLDECPVLEPLVCKKIAHERLTALVFRNDCIITACQDGYVYTWARPPP
;
A
#
# COMPACT_ATOMS: atom_id res chain seq x y z
N MET A 1 44.23 58.08 -12.71
CA MET A 1 43.30 57.61 -11.65
C MET A 1 41.93 57.44 -12.29
N SER A 2 41.21 56.32 -12.30
CA SER A 2 41.40 54.93 -11.90
C SER A 2 40.48 54.13 -12.82
N SER A 3 40.97 53.01 -13.34
CA SER A 3 40.16 51.93 -13.94
C SER A 3 39.28 51.26 -12.88
N ARG A 4 38.08 50.80 -13.27
CA ARG A 4 37.38 49.57 -12.80
C ARG A 4 36.01 49.49 -13.50
N MET A 5 35.90 48.68 -14.55
CA MET A 5 35.46 47.26 -14.54
C MET A 5 33.95 47.12 -14.30
N LEU A 6 33.23 46.90 -15.40
CA LEU A 6 31.84 46.46 -15.48
C LEU A 6 31.70 45.07 -14.83
N GLY A 7 30.90 44.97 -13.77
CA GLY A 7 30.40 43.70 -13.25
C GLY A 7 29.00 43.41 -13.80
N PRO A 8 28.70 42.19 -14.29
CA PRO A 8 27.36 41.83 -14.70
C PRO A 8 26.48 41.49 -13.48
N LYS A 9 25.19 41.81 -13.61
CA LYS A 9 24.12 41.49 -12.64
C LYS A 9 24.00 39.96 -12.43
N PRO A 10 23.62 39.49 -11.22
CA PRO A 10 23.32 38.08 -11.02
C PRO A 10 21.95 37.74 -11.62
N ALA A 11 21.93 36.87 -12.63
CA ALA A 11 20.75 36.17 -13.10
C ALA A 11 20.86 34.69 -12.67
N ARG A 12 19.76 34.16 -12.11
CA ARG A 12 19.37 32.75 -11.98
C ARG A 12 20.49 31.68 -11.88
N ALA A 13 20.63 31.10 -10.69
CA ALA A 13 21.34 29.84 -10.49
C ALA A 13 20.48 28.88 -9.65
N GLU A 14 19.44 28.31 -10.25
CA GLU A 14 18.78 27.07 -9.79
C GLU A 14 18.24 26.34 -11.03
N ALA A 15 19.14 25.67 -11.73
CA ALA A 15 18.86 24.61 -12.70
C ALA A 15 20.22 24.24 -13.28
N LEU A 16 20.87 23.21 -12.72
CA LEU A 16 21.92 22.38 -13.34
C LEU A 16 22.51 21.45 -12.27
N CYS A 17 21.74 20.42 -11.91
CA CYS A 17 22.28 19.19 -11.33
C CYS A 17 21.30 18.04 -11.66
N ASN A 18 21.06 17.81 -12.96
CA ASN A 18 20.26 16.68 -13.43
C ASN A 18 20.52 16.37 -14.92
N GLN A 19 21.79 16.42 -15.36
CA GLN A 19 22.09 16.11 -16.76
C GLN A 19 23.45 15.45 -17.03
N SER A 20 24.05 14.76 -16.06
CA SER A 20 25.32 14.07 -16.29
C SER A 20 25.43 12.73 -15.56
N LEU A 21 24.47 11.84 -15.80
CA LEU A 21 24.58 10.39 -15.55
C LEU A 21 23.89 9.53 -16.64
N LEU A 22 23.60 10.13 -17.80
CA LEU A 22 23.30 9.40 -19.03
C LEU A 22 24.61 9.38 -19.83
N GLU A 23 25.21 8.19 -19.94
CA GLU A 23 26.45 7.82 -20.68
C GLU A 23 27.59 7.33 -19.78
N ALA A 24 27.47 6.10 -19.29
CA ALA A 24 28.62 5.24 -19.01
C ALA A 24 28.21 3.76 -18.94
N GLY A 25 28.45 3.02 -20.02
CA GLY A 25 28.72 1.58 -19.97
C GLY A 25 27.54 0.65 -20.14
N GLU A 26 27.03 0.51 -21.36
CA GLU A 26 26.43 -0.74 -21.79
C GLU A 26 27.48 -1.86 -21.69
N ARG A 27 27.33 -2.73 -20.69
CA ARG A 27 27.80 -4.12 -20.80
C ARG A 27 26.57 -4.98 -21.07
N PRO A 28 26.55 -5.78 -22.14
CA PRO A 28 25.44 -6.67 -22.40
C PRO A 28 25.53 -7.82 -21.39
N LEU A 29 24.83 -7.69 -20.26
CA LEU A 29 24.34 -8.87 -19.56
C LEU A 29 23.26 -9.44 -20.47
N ASP A 30 23.55 -10.63 -20.99
CA ASP A 30 22.70 -11.45 -21.84
C ASP A 30 21.24 -11.39 -21.37
N ARG A 31 20.48 -10.45 -21.96
CA ARG A 31 19.05 -10.35 -21.79
C ARG A 31 18.48 -11.42 -22.71
N SER A 32 18.50 -12.66 -22.23
CA SER A 32 17.63 -13.69 -22.78
C SER A 32 16.22 -13.09 -22.73
N LEU A 33 15.67 -12.77 -23.89
CA LEU A 33 14.25 -12.50 -24.08
C LEU A 33 13.52 -13.65 -23.41
N ALA A 34 13.00 -13.41 -22.21
CA ALA A 34 12.20 -14.40 -21.53
C ALA A 34 11.02 -14.67 -22.46
N GLU A 35 10.97 -15.88 -23.01
CA GLU A 35 9.78 -16.44 -23.65
C GLU A 35 8.56 -16.01 -22.82
N PRO A 36 7.44 -15.60 -23.43
CA PRO A 36 6.24 -15.20 -22.70
C PRO A 36 5.77 -16.40 -21.88
N GLY A 37 6.26 -16.51 -20.65
CA GLY A 37 6.05 -17.67 -19.81
C GLY A 37 4.56 -17.81 -19.53
N ASP A 38 4.05 -19.03 -19.71
CA ASP A 38 2.68 -19.37 -19.34
C ASP A 38 2.41 -18.99 -17.89
N VAL A 39 1.23 -18.44 -17.66
CA VAL A 39 0.72 -18.16 -16.33
C VAL A 39 0.72 -19.46 -15.52
N LYS A 40 1.44 -19.46 -14.41
CA LYS A 40 1.53 -20.64 -13.55
C LYS A 40 0.25 -20.78 -12.75
N THR A 41 -0.20 -22.01 -12.55
CA THR A 41 -1.39 -22.35 -11.77
C THR A 41 -1.05 -23.08 -10.47
N GLN A 42 0.23 -23.30 -10.21
CA GLN A 42 0.73 -23.86 -8.96
C GLN A 42 2.20 -23.50 -8.75
N PHE A 43 2.64 -23.52 -7.50
CA PHE A 43 4.04 -23.39 -7.11
C PHE A 43 4.28 -24.18 -5.82
N ALA A 44 5.53 -24.55 -5.56
CA ALA A 44 5.91 -25.33 -4.40
C ALA A 44 6.87 -24.55 -3.50
N THR A 45 6.73 -24.77 -2.20
CA THR A 45 7.59 -24.29 -1.12
C THR A 45 7.87 -25.48 -0.19
N ARG A 46 8.56 -25.26 0.93
CA ARG A 46 8.89 -26.32 1.89
C ARG A 46 7.65 -26.95 2.52
N GLU A 47 6.63 -26.15 2.79
CA GLU A 47 5.34 -26.63 3.32
C GLU A 47 4.48 -27.40 2.30
N GLY A 48 4.84 -27.39 1.01
CA GLY A 48 4.18 -28.19 -0.03
C GLY A 48 3.79 -27.41 -1.27
N THR A 49 2.77 -27.89 -2.00
CA THR A 49 2.33 -27.27 -3.27
C THR A 49 1.08 -26.41 -3.08
N TYR A 50 1.21 -25.12 -3.40
CA TYR A 50 0.10 -24.19 -3.55
C TYR A 50 -0.55 -24.36 -4.92
N ARG A 51 -1.88 -24.35 -4.98
CA ARG A 51 -2.64 -24.56 -6.22
C ARG A 51 -3.71 -23.50 -6.43
N LEU A 52 -3.76 -22.95 -7.64
CA LEU A 52 -4.83 -22.06 -8.07
C LEU A 52 -6.15 -22.83 -8.16
N LEU A 53 -7.18 -22.33 -7.47
CA LEU A 53 -8.52 -22.88 -7.49
C LEU A 53 -9.42 -22.05 -8.41
N THR A 54 -9.54 -22.48 -9.66
CA THR A 54 -10.33 -21.77 -10.69
C THR A 54 -11.83 -21.70 -10.37
N LEU A 55 -12.36 -22.64 -9.58
CA LEU A 55 -13.76 -22.62 -9.11
C LEU A 55 -14.00 -21.70 -7.90
N SER A 56 -12.93 -21.20 -7.28
CA SER A 56 -12.95 -20.30 -6.11
C SER A 56 -12.60 -18.84 -6.49
N GLU A 57 -12.62 -18.55 -7.79
CA GLU A 57 -12.36 -17.23 -8.35
C GLU A 57 -13.57 -16.29 -8.17
N TYR A 58 -13.29 -15.03 -7.85
CA TYR A 58 -14.27 -13.95 -7.86
C TYR A 58 -13.94 -12.96 -8.96
N SER A 59 -14.97 -12.53 -9.69
CA SER A 59 -14.86 -11.51 -10.74
C SER A 59 -16.22 -10.84 -10.91
N ARG A 60 -16.28 -9.88 -11.83
CA ARG A 60 -17.59 -9.44 -12.35
C ARG A 60 -18.33 -10.61 -13.03
N PRO A 61 -19.68 -10.61 -13.05
CA PRO A 61 -20.47 -11.78 -13.46
C PRO A 61 -20.26 -12.21 -14.92
N ASN A 62 -20.08 -11.24 -15.83
CA ASN A 62 -19.85 -11.51 -17.24
C ASN A 62 -18.41 -11.96 -17.57
N ARG A 63 -17.50 -11.99 -16.58
CA ARG A 63 -16.10 -12.42 -16.72
C ARG A 63 -15.34 -11.74 -17.87
N VAL A 64 -15.67 -10.49 -18.16
CA VAL A 64 -14.95 -9.69 -19.16
C VAL A 64 -13.94 -8.79 -18.44
N GLY A 65 -12.65 -8.95 -18.75
CA GLY A 65 -11.59 -8.06 -18.26
C GLY A 65 -11.76 -6.62 -18.74
N TYR A 66 -10.83 -5.73 -18.37
CA TYR A 66 -10.91 -4.37 -18.90
C TYR A 66 -10.57 -4.35 -20.39
N GLN A 67 -11.38 -3.66 -21.17
CA GLN A 67 -10.96 -3.23 -22.50
C GLN A 67 -10.17 -1.92 -22.35
N ALA A 68 -8.96 -1.89 -22.90
CA ALA A 68 -8.06 -0.74 -22.85
C ALA A 68 -8.65 0.46 -23.63
N GLN A 69 -9.55 1.22 -23.02
CA GLN A 69 -10.17 2.42 -23.61
C GLN A 69 -9.40 3.71 -23.27
N GLY A 70 -8.07 3.67 -23.23
CA GLY A 70 -7.22 4.87 -23.13
C GLY A 70 -7.32 5.70 -21.84
N GLN A 71 -8.21 5.36 -20.90
CA GLN A 71 -8.30 6.02 -19.58
C GLN A 71 -7.60 5.18 -18.52
N SER A 72 -6.79 5.84 -17.67
CA SER A 72 -6.17 5.22 -16.50
C SER A 72 -7.25 4.76 -15.51
N GLN A 73 -7.54 3.47 -15.49
CA GLN A 73 -8.50 2.86 -14.56
C GLN A 73 -7.94 2.82 -13.14
N PRO A 74 -8.80 2.90 -12.09
CA PRO A 74 -8.36 2.67 -10.72
C PRO A 74 -7.80 1.25 -10.58
N GLN A 75 -6.86 1.10 -9.65
CA GLN A 75 -6.35 -0.20 -9.25
C GLN A 75 -7.50 -1.04 -8.67
N VAL A 76 -7.56 -2.33 -9.03
CA VAL A 76 -8.46 -3.29 -8.38
C VAL A 76 -7.94 -3.55 -6.97
N ARG A 77 -8.78 -3.30 -5.98
CA ARG A 77 -8.51 -3.53 -4.56
C ARG A 77 -9.48 -4.59 -4.04
N VAL A 78 -9.05 -5.27 -2.99
CA VAL A 78 -9.80 -6.35 -2.32
C VAL A 78 -9.79 -6.08 -0.82
N SER A 79 -10.96 -6.15 -0.20
CA SER A 79 -11.10 -6.09 1.26
C SER A 79 -11.93 -7.27 1.74
N LEU A 80 -11.53 -7.86 2.87
CA LEU A 80 -12.26 -8.93 3.52
C LEU A 80 -12.68 -8.51 4.91
N VAL A 81 -13.75 -9.13 5.41
CA VAL A 81 -14.19 -9.02 6.79
C VAL A 81 -14.80 -10.35 7.22
N SER A 82 -14.45 -10.79 8.42
CA SER A 82 -15.04 -11.98 9.03
C SER A 82 -16.24 -11.55 9.88
N LEU A 83 -17.40 -12.16 9.67
CA LEU A 83 -18.59 -11.96 10.50
C LEU A 83 -18.71 -13.12 11.49
N PRO A 84 -19.02 -12.86 12.78
CA PRO A 84 -19.31 -13.92 13.74
C PRO A 84 -20.38 -14.87 13.19
N ASP A 85 -20.12 -16.17 13.23
CA ASP A 85 -21.06 -17.27 12.87
C ASP A 85 -21.62 -17.28 11.42
N GLN A 86 -21.28 -16.30 10.59
CA GLN A 86 -21.80 -16.10 9.22
C GLN A 86 -20.73 -16.20 8.13
N GLY A 87 -19.50 -16.53 8.52
CA GLY A 87 -18.34 -16.61 7.63
C GLY A 87 -17.88 -15.25 7.13
N GLU A 88 -17.19 -15.24 5.98
CA GLU A 88 -16.50 -14.04 5.51
C GLU A 88 -17.26 -13.32 4.41
N ARG A 89 -16.99 -12.02 4.27
CA ARG A 89 -17.43 -11.20 3.14
C ARG A 89 -16.19 -10.70 2.39
N ILE A 90 -16.30 -10.64 1.08
CA ILE A 90 -15.29 -10.06 0.19
C ILE A 90 -15.88 -8.89 -0.57
N CYS A 91 -15.15 -7.79 -0.61
CA CYS A 91 -15.43 -6.60 -1.40
C CYS A 91 -14.31 -6.38 -2.42
N PHE A 92 -14.66 -6.09 -3.67
CA PHE A 92 -13.70 -5.64 -4.67
C PHE A 92 -14.33 -4.65 -5.64
N ASN A 93 -13.51 -3.73 -6.16
CA ASN A 93 -13.90 -2.80 -7.21
C ASN A 93 -13.47 -3.28 -8.61
N HIS A 94 -14.29 -2.99 -9.60
CA HIS A 94 -13.96 -3.12 -11.01
C HIS A 94 -14.54 -1.91 -11.76
N GLY A 95 -13.68 -0.94 -12.05
CA GLY A 95 -13.97 0.27 -12.81
C GLY A 95 -14.86 1.18 -11.99
N ARG A 96 -16.12 1.26 -12.40
CA ARG A 96 -17.18 2.01 -11.72
C ARG A 96 -18.05 1.14 -10.83
N GLU A 97 -17.76 -0.15 -10.74
CA GLU A 97 -18.57 -1.13 -10.03
C GLU A 97 -17.88 -1.52 -8.71
N ILE A 98 -18.67 -1.67 -7.64
CA ILE A 98 -18.29 -2.33 -6.39
C ILE A 98 -19.15 -3.58 -6.25
N TYR A 99 -18.51 -4.68 -5.87
CA TYR A 99 -19.17 -5.94 -5.60
C TYR A 99 -18.87 -6.39 -4.17
N VAL A 100 -19.91 -6.86 -3.48
CA VAL A 100 -19.79 -7.53 -2.19
C VAL A 100 -20.40 -8.92 -2.29
N TYR A 101 -19.66 -9.95 -1.88
CA TYR A 101 -20.12 -11.35 -1.87
C TYR A 101 -19.84 -12.02 -0.53
N ILE A 102 -20.49 -13.16 -0.30
CA ILE A 102 -20.04 -14.15 0.68
C ILE A 102 -18.74 -14.76 0.13
N TYR A 103 -17.68 -14.72 0.93
CA TYR A 103 -16.41 -15.35 0.60
C TYR A 103 -16.40 -16.79 1.11
N LYS A 104 -16.11 -17.75 0.22
CA LYS A 104 -16.18 -19.18 0.50
C LYS A 104 -14.81 -19.86 0.63
N GLY A 105 -13.71 -19.09 0.69
CA GLY A 105 -12.35 -19.61 0.79
C GLY A 105 -12.02 -20.56 -0.36
N ILE A 106 -11.46 -21.72 -0.03
CA ILE A 106 -11.11 -22.78 -0.98
C ILE A 106 -12.30 -23.58 -1.56
N LYS A 107 -13.54 -23.29 -1.13
CA LYS A 107 -14.74 -23.93 -1.71
C LYS A 107 -15.13 -23.21 -3.00
N LYS A 108 -16.03 -23.82 -3.78
CA LYS A 108 -16.62 -23.16 -4.96
C LYS A 108 -17.18 -21.79 -4.57
N ALA A 109 -16.80 -20.76 -5.33
CA ALA A 109 -17.20 -19.38 -5.11
C ALA A 109 -18.73 -19.23 -5.04
N ALA A 110 -19.18 -18.13 -4.42
CA ALA A 110 -20.59 -17.75 -4.47
C ALA A 110 -21.05 -17.55 -5.92
N ASP A 111 -22.36 -17.63 -6.16
CA ASP A 111 -22.94 -17.34 -7.47
C ASP A 111 -22.65 -15.88 -7.83
N LEU A 112 -21.78 -15.66 -8.82
CA LEU A 112 -21.36 -14.32 -9.25
C LEU A 112 -22.53 -13.51 -9.81
N ASN A 113 -23.65 -14.12 -10.21
CA ASN A 113 -24.83 -13.37 -10.65
C ASN A 113 -25.68 -12.85 -9.48
N LYS A 114 -25.38 -13.27 -8.24
CA LYS A 114 -26.14 -12.92 -7.03
C LYS A 114 -25.22 -12.31 -5.96
N PRO A 115 -24.65 -11.12 -6.22
CA PRO A 115 -23.91 -10.39 -5.20
C PRO A 115 -24.80 -10.07 -4.01
N LEU A 116 -24.20 -10.03 -2.82
CA LEU A 116 -24.86 -9.52 -1.62
C LEU A 116 -25.25 -8.06 -1.83
N ASP A 117 -24.31 -7.26 -2.32
CA ASP A 117 -24.57 -5.91 -2.80
C ASP A 117 -23.73 -5.59 -4.05
N LYS A 118 -24.31 -4.77 -4.92
CA LYS A 118 -23.64 -4.25 -6.13
C LYS A 118 -23.97 -2.78 -6.27
N LYS A 119 -22.94 -1.94 -6.37
CA LYS A 119 -23.09 -0.50 -6.66
C LYS A 119 -22.38 -0.12 -7.95
N VAL A 120 -22.96 0.82 -8.69
CA VAL A 120 -22.42 1.36 -9.93
C VAL A 120 -22.40 2.88 -9.83
N TYR A 121 -21.22 3.48 -10.02
CA TYR A 121 -21.01 4.90 -9.85
C TYR A 121 -20.95 5.63 -11.20
N LYS A 122 -21.84 6.61 -11.39
CA LYS A 122 -21.85 7.47 -12.58
C LYS A 122 -21.06 8.74 -12.26
N GLY A 123 -19.83 8.87 -12.78
CA GLY A 123 -19.06 10.11 -12.71
C GLY A 123 -17.83 10.09 -11.78
N THR A 124 -17.65 9.04 -10.98
CA THR A 124 -16.42 8.81 -10.23
C THR A 124 -16.13 7.33 -10.10
N ASN A 125 -14.86 6.98 -9.88
CA ASN A 125 -14.43 5.59 -9.75
C ASN A 125 -14.04 5.30 -8.29
N PRO A 126 -14.49 4.17 -7.71
CA PRO A 126 -13.92 3.64 -6.48
C PRO A 126 -12.42 3.39 -6.63
N THR A 127 -11.65 3.74 -5.59
CA THR A 127 -10.17 3.68 -5.59
C THR A 127 -9.62 2.81 -4.48
N CYS A 128 -10.29 2.78 -3.34
CA CYS A 128 -9.95 1.98 -2.17
C CYS A 128 -11.21 1.80 -1.31
N HIS A 129 -11.19 0.81 -0.41
CA HIS A 129 -12.29 0.54 0.49
C HIS A 129 -11.82 -0.25 1.71
N ASP A 130 -12.54 -0.13 2.82
CA ASP A 130 -12.16 -0.79 4.08
C ASP A 130 -13.39 -1.11 4.94
N PHE A 131 -13.44 -2.33 5.47
CA PHE A 131 -14.50 -2.77 6.36
C PHE A 131 -14.17 -2.44 7.81
N ASN A 132 -15.16 -2.00 8.58
CA ASN A 132 -15.01 -1.91 10.02
C ASN A 132 -15.22 -3.29 10.65
N SER A 133 -14.13 -3.98 10.97
CA SER A 133 -14.20 -5.31 11.60
C SER A 133 -14.75 -5.26 13.03
N LEU A 134 -14.66 -4.12 13.73
CA LEU A 134 -15.11 -3.98 15.11
C LEU A 134 -16.63 -3.77 15.23
N SER A 135 -17.24 -3.13 14.23
CA SER A 135 -18.70 -2.94 14.18
C SER A 135 -19.43 -4.06 13.42
N ALA A 136 -18.69 -5.00 12.83
CA ALA A 136 -19.25 -6.08 12.03
C ALA A 136 -20.08 -7.05 12.88
N THR A 137 -21.32 -7.27 12.46
CA THR A 137 -22.26 -8.25 13.03
C THR A 137 -22.84 -9.13 11.93
N THR A 138 -23.66 -10.11 12.31
CA THR A 138 -24.39 -10.97 11.36
C THR A 138 -25.32 -10.18 10.45
N GLU A 139 -25.82 -9.03 10.91
CA GLU A 139 -26.85 -8.23 10.24
C GLU A 139 -26.33 -6.91 9.67
N SER A 140 -25.14 -6.47 10.04
CA SER A 140 -24.64 -5.14 9.69
C SER A 140 -23.13 -5.14 9.55
N VAL A 141 -22.62 -4.46 8.53
CA VAL A 141 -21.19 -4.23 8.41
C VAL A 141 -20.91 -2.89 7.74
N ASN A 142 -20.09 -2.06 8.36
CA ASN A 142 -19.75 -0.75 7.82
C ASN A 142 -18.61 -0.89 6.79
N LEU A 143 -18.83 -0.37 5.59
CA LEU A 143 -17.86 -0.36 4.49
C LEU A 143 -17.63 1.08 4.02
N LEU A 144 -16.39 1.54 4.13
CA LEU A 144 -15.94 2.80 3.53
C LEU A 144 -15.50 2.57 2.09
N ILE A 145 -15.82 3.52 1.21
CA ILE A 145 -15.44 3.52 -0.21
C ILE A 145 -14.89 4.90 -0.56
N GLY A 146 -13.64 4.96 -1.01
CA GLY A 146 -12.94 6.18 -1.41
C GLY A 146 -12.96 6.35 -2.92
N PHE A 147 -13.04 7.58 -3.39
CA PHE A 147 -13.25 7.87 -4.81
C PHE A 147 -12.13 8.69 -5.46
N SER A 148 -12.06 8.58 -6.79
CA SER A 148 -11.10 9.30 -7.64
C SER A 148 -11.19 10.82 -7.57
N THR A 149 -12.29 11.36 -7.04
CA THR A 149 -12.59 12.79 -6.96
C THR A 149 -12.48 13.35 -5.53
N GLY A 150 -12.07 12.52 -4.56
CA GLY A 150 -11.81 12.91 -3.17
C GLY A 150 -12.97 12.66 -2.20
N GLN A 151 -14.15 12.28 -2.69
CA GLN A 151 -15.27 11.87 -1.85
C GLN A 151 -15.00 10.53 -1.17
N ILE A 152 -15.73 10.29 -0.08
CA ILE A 152 -15.78 9.02 0.64
C ILE A 152 -17.24 8.72 0.92
N GLN A 153 -17.65 7.46 0.72
CA GLN A 153 -18.99 6.97 1.02
C GLN A 153 -18.89 5.87 2.07
N LEU A 154 -19.77 5.93 3.07
CA LEU A 154 -20.00 4.88 4.03
C LEU A 154 -21.32 4.19 3.70
N ILE A 155 -21.27 2.86 3.57
CA ILE A 155 -22.44 2.03 3.29
C ILE A 155 -22.50 0.83 4.23
N ASP A 156 -23.69 0.24 4.34
CA ASP A 156 -23.87 -1.11 4.88
C ASP A 156 -24.37 -2.02 3.75
N PRO A 157 -23.54 -2.95 3.22
CA PRO A 157 -23.95 -3.82 2.13
C PRO A 157 -24.92 -4.94 2.56
N ILE A 158 -25.08 -5.21 3.85
CA ILE A 158 -26.03 -6.19 4.38
C ILE A 158 -27.41 -5.53 4.53
N LYS A 159 -27.50 -4.44 5.32
CA LYS A 159 -28.76 -3.73 5.57
C LYS A 159 -29.21 -2.86 4.40
N LYS A 160 -28.27 -2.29 3.65
CA LYS A 160 -28.50 -1.39 2.49
C LYS A 160 -29.22 -0.08 2.81
N GLU A 161 -29.44 0.24 4.07
CA GLU A 161 -30.07 1.50 4.51
C GLU A 161 -29.05 2.63 4.70
N LEU A 162 -27.85 2.30 5.20
CA LEU A 162 -26.79 3.28 5.45
C LEU A 162 -26.17 3.76 4.14
N ASN A 163 -26.19 5.08 3.94
CA ASN A 163 -25.52 5.75 2.83
C ASN A 163 -25.12 7.17 3.24
N LYS A 164 -23.91 7.32 3.78
CA LYS A 164 -23.38 8.61 4.23
C LYS A 164 -22.22 9.04 3.36
N LEU A 165 -22.22 10.31 2.93
CA LEU A 165 -21.13 10.90 2.13
C LEU A 165 -20.28 11.83 3.00
N PHE A 166 -18.97 11.78 2.77
CA PHE A 166 -17.98 12.69 3.33
C PHE A 166 -17.25 13.38 2.19
N ASN A 167 -16.90 14.66 2.40
CA ASN A 167 -16.26 15.52 1.40
C ASN A 167 -17.03 15.58 0.07
N GLU A 168 -18.37 15.50 0.09
CA GLU A 168 -19.25 15.47 -1.09
C GLU A 168 -19.00 16.67 -2.01
N GLU A 169 -18.96 17.87 -1.42
CA GLU A 169 -18.69 19.15 -2.08
C GLU A 169 -17.22 19.37 -2.46
N ARG A 170 -16.33 18.41 -2.15
CA ARG A 170 -14.89 18.46 -2.47
C ARG A 170 -14.18 19.71 -1.91
N LEU A 171 -14.63 20.18 -0.75
CA LEU A 171 -14.12 21.35 -0.06
C LEU A 171 -12.94 21.04 0.87
N ILE A 172 -12.77 19.77 1.26
CA ILE A 172 -11.69 19.31 2.14
C ILE A 172 -10.44 19.00 1.29
N ASP A 173 -10.58 18.11 0.31
CA ASP A 173 -9.56 17.78 -0.69
C ASP A 173 -10.23 17.43 -2.03
N LYS A 174 -9.60 17.80 -3.15
CA LYS A 174 -10.12 17.55 -4.50
C LYS A 174 -9.43 16.38 -5.20
N SER A 175 -8.29 15.94 -4.67
CA SER A 175 -7.46 14.85 -5.19
C SER A 175 -8.04 13.49 -4.80
N ARG A 176 -7.70 12.46 -5.57
CA ARG A 176 -8.20 11.10 -5.33
C ARG A 176 -7.83 10.60 -3.94
N VAL A 177 -8.76 9.88 -3.33
CA VAL A 177 -8.46 9.07 -2.15
C VAL A 177 -7.56 7.91 -2.60
N THR A 178 -6.48 7.65 -1.89
CA THR A 178 -5.51 6.59 -2.23
C THR A 178 -5.63 5.39 -1.29
N CYS A 179 -5.92 5.64 -0.02
CA CYS A 179 -6.10 4.60 0.98
C CYS A 179 -7.09 5.06 2.05
N LEU A 180 -7.92 4.12 2.51
CA LEU A 180 -8.84 4.30 3.64
C LEU A 180 -8.54 3.22 4.66
N ARG A 181 -8.53 3.60 5.94
CA ARG A 181 -8.42 2.67 7.06
C ARG A 181 -9.29 3.10 8.22
N TRP A 182 -10.09 2.19 8.77
CA TRP A 182 -10.66 2.38 10.09
C TRP A 182 -9.55 2.45 11.14
N VAL A 183 -9.72 3.32 12.14
CA VAL A 183 -8.79 3.39 13.26
C VAL A 183 -8.99 2.13 14.11
N PRO A 184 -7.94 1.32 14.37
CA PRO A 184 -8.06 0.11 15.18
C PRO A 184 -8.67 0.42 16.56
N GLY A 185 -9.60 -0.43 17.00
CA GLY A 185 -10.32 -0.22 18.25
C GLY A 185 -11.43 0.85 18.20
N SER A 186 -11.60 1.57 17.08
CA SER A 186 -12.66 2.56 16.93
C SER A 186 -13.84 2.06 16.08
N ARG A 187 -15.05 2.40 16.51
CA ARG A 187 -16.28 2.16 15.74
C ARG A 187 -16.65 3.32 14.81
N CYS A 188 -16.07 4.50 15.00
CA CYS A 188 -16.48 5.72 14.30
C CYS A 188 -15.31 6.49 13.67
N LEU A 189 -14.06 6.28 14.10
CA LEU A 189 -12.92 7.00 13.53
C LEU A 189 -12.32 6.26 12.34
N PHE A 190 -12.02 7.01 11.27
CA PHE A 190 -11.30 6.49 10.13
C PHE A 190 -10.34 7.52 9.54
N LEU A 191 -9.36 7.01 8.82
CA LEU A 191 -8.32 7.75 8.12
C LEU A 191 -8.55 7.72 6.61
N ALA A 192 -8.34 8.85 5.96
CA ALA A 192 -8.35 8.98 4.51
C ALA A 192 -7.06 9.64 4.01
N ALA A 193 -6.27 8.89 3.26
CA ALA A 193 -5.09 9.38 2.58
C ALA A 193 -5.43 9.83 1.16
N HIS A 194 -4.77 10.89 0.70
CA HIS A 194 -5.03 11.52 -0.59
C HIS A 194 -3.75 11.67 -1.43
N ALA A 195 -3.94 11.76 -2.75
CA ALA A 195 -2.85 12.01 -3.69
C ALA A 195 -2.22 13.41 -3.56
N SER A 196 -2.83 14.31 -2.79
CA SER A 196 -2.27 15.62 -2.42
C SER A 196 -1.16 15.55 -1.35
N GLY A 197 -0.85 14.36 -0.84
CA GLY A 197 0.06 14.18 0.29
C GLY A 197 -0.55 14.51 1.65
N GLN A 198 -1.88 14.61 1.70
CA GLN A 198 -2.63 14.88 2.92
C GLN A 198 -3.35 13.63 3.43
N LEU A 199 -3.38 13.51 4.75
CA LEU A 199 -4.10 12.48 5.48
C LEU A 199 -5.10 13.17 6.42
N TYR A 200 -6.36 12.73 6.39
CA TYR A 200 -7.42 13.31 7.21
C TYR A 200 -8.00 12.29 8.18
N VAL A 201 -8.30 12.75 9.38
CA VAL A 201 -9.03 11.97 10.39
C VAL A 201 -10.49 12.39 10.34
N TYR A 202 -11.38 11.43 10.13
CA TYR A 202 -12.83 11.63 10.14
C TYR A 202 -13.46 10.87 11.30
N ASN A 203 -14.61 11.37 11.75
CA ASN A 203 -15.53 10.67 12.64
C ASN A 203 -16.86 10.43 11.91
N GLU A 204 -17.29 9.17 11.84
CA GLU A 204 -18.54 8.72 11.23
C GLU A 204 -19.75 9.50 11.72
N GLU A 205 -19.80 9.93 12.98
CA GLU A 205 -20.95 10.58 13.57
C GLU A 205 -21.03 12.07 13.20
N LEU A 206 -19.90 12.68 12.84
CA LEU A 206 -19.81 14.11 12.57
C LEU A 206 -20.16 14.46 11.10
N PRO A 207 -20.76 15.64 10.85
CA PRO A 207 -21.00 16.13 9.49
C PRO A 207 -19.76 16.84 8.92
N CYS A 208 -19.61 16.85 7.59
CA CYS A 208 -18.65 17.72 6.90
C CYS A 208 -19.17 19.17 6.84
N GLY A 209 -18.28 20.17 6.83
CA GLY A 209 -18.63 21.59 6.67
C GLY A 209 -19.21 21.96 5.30
N SER A 210 -19.97 23.06 5.22
CA SER A 210 -20.46 23.64 3.96
C SER A 210 -19.47 24.63 3.32
N THR A 211 -18.35 24.91 3.98
CA THR A 211 -17.25 25.76 3.51
C THR A 211 -15.93 25.01 3.67
N SER A 212 -14.90 25.42 2.94
CA SER A 212 -13.55 24.87 3.13
C SER A 212 -13.11 24.99 4.59
N PRO A 213 -12.53 23.94 5.20
CA PRO A 213 -12.12 23.98 6.60
C PRO A 213 -10.97 24.96 6.80
N HIS A 214 -11.04 25.72 7.90
CA HIS A 214 -9.94 26.57 8.35
C HIS A 214 -9.10 25.80 9.37
N TYR A 215 -7.81 25.65 9.08
CA TYR A 215 -6.90 24.86 9.89
C TYR A 215 -6.03 25.76 10.77
N GLN A 216 -5.73 25.29 11.98
CA GLN A 216 -4.70 25.85 12.84
C GLN A 216 -3.67 24.77 13.19
N PRO A 217 -2.36 25.13 13.31
CA PRO A 217 -1.33 24.17 13.67
C PRO A 217 -1.66 23.47 15.01
N PHE A 218 -1.45 22.16 15.06
CA PHE A 218 -1.60 21.35 16.27
C PHE A 218 -0.25 20.75 16.69
N LYS A 219 0.47 20.14 15.74
CA LYS A 219 1.80 19.59 15.95
C LYS A 219 2.62 19.70 14.67
N SER A 220 3.93 19.85 14.79
CA SER A 220 4.84 19.83 13.64
C SER A 220 6.10 19.07 14.01
N GLY A 221 6.72 18.44 13.03
CA GLY A 221 8.03 17.82 13.18
C GLY A 221 8.76 17.80 11.84
N ASP A 222 9.87 17.09 11.79
CA ASP A 222 10.68 17.02 10.58
C ASP A 222 9.91 16.35 9.43
N GLY A 223 9.67 17.11 8.37
CA GLY A 223 8.96 16.65 7.19
C GLY A 223 7.47 16.31 7.40
N PHE A 224 6.80 16.84 8.44
CA PHE A 224 5.35 16.74 8.57
C PHE A 224 4.71 17.85 9.42
N THR A 225 3.43 18.11 9.19
CA THR A 225 2.62 19.01 10.02
C THR A 225 1.23 18.43 10.23
N VAL A 226 0.74 18.49 11.47
CA VAL A 226 -0.63 18.16 11.85
C VAL A 226 -1.36 19.43 12.23
N SER A 227 -2.53 19.64 11.63
CA SER A 227 -3.43 20.75 11.92
C SER A 227 -4.77 20.22 12.42
N THR A 228 -5.44 21.00 13.25
CA THR A 228 -6.84 20.77 13.67
C THR A 228 -7.75 21.83 13.05
N CYS A 229 -9.04 21.51 12.90
CA CYS A 229 -10.03 22.44 12.35
C CYS A 229 -10.46 23.49 13.39
N LYS A 230 -10.36 24.78 13.03
CA LYS A 230 -10.84 25.90 13.83
C LYS A 230 -12.33 26.12 13.57
N THR A 231 -13.18 25.52 14.40
CA THR A 231 -14.64 25.61 14.27
C THR A 231 -15.32 25.85 15.61
N LYS A 232 -16.51 26.48 15.59
CA LYS A 232 -17.34 26.67 16.81
C LYS A 232 -18.01 25.37 17.27
N SER A 233 -18.31 24.47 16.33
CA SER A 233 -18.85 23.13 16.59
C SER A 233 -17.94 22.08 15.97
N THR A 234 -17.80 20.93 16.63
CA THR A 234 -16.97 19.82 16.14
C THR A 234 -17.54 19.27 14.84
N ARG A 235 -16.73 19.24 13.78
CA ARG A 235 -17.12 18.79 12.44
C ARG A 235 -15.94 18.09 11.77
N ASN A 236 -16.24 17.33 10.72
CA ASN A 236 -15.20 16.73 9.89
C ASN A 236 -14.55 17.77 8.96
N PRO A 237 -13.23 17.63 8.70
CA PRO A 237 -12.31 16.65 9.27
C PRO A 237 -11.82 17.06 10.67
N LEU A 238 -11.46 16.10 11.54
CA LEU A 238 -10.94 16.36 12.89
C LEU A 238 -9.48 16.85 12.86
N PHE A 239 -8.64 16.16 12.10
CA PHE A 239 -7.24 16.50 11.90
C PHE A 239 -6.89 16.40 10.42
N ARG A 240 -5.91 17.21 10.03
CA ARG A 240 -5.25 17.17 8.73
C ARG A 240 -3.75 17.04 8.95
N TRP A 241 -3.18 15.97 8.42
CA TRP A 241 -1.76 15.73 8.36
C TRP A 241 -1.27 16.09 6.95
N LEU A 242 -0.21 16.87 6.86
CA LEU A 242 0.52 17.17 5.63
C LEU A 242 1.91 16.57 5.75
N LEU A 243 2.29 15.71 4.79
CA LEU A 243 3.57 15.03 4.80
C LEU A 243 4.50 15.60 3.72
N GLY A 244 5.74 15.88 4.11
CA GLY A 244 6.77 16.44 3.24
C GLY A 244 6.28 17.68 2.50
N ASN A 245 6.59 17.74 1.22
CA ASN A 245 6.19 18.82 0.32
C ASN A 245 4.86 18.53 -0.41
N GLY A 246 4.01 17.65 0.13
CA GLY A 246 2.73 17.28 -0.50
C GLY A 246 2.84 16.22 -1.61
N ALA A 247 3.84 15.33 -1.53
CA ALA A 247 3.91 14.18 -2.41
C ALA A 247 2.79 13.18 -2.07
N ALA A 248 2.21 12.55 -3.10
CA ALA A 248 1.07 11.64 -2.92
C ALA A 248 1.36 10.56 -1.85
N ILE A 249 0.42 10.36 -0.93
CA ILE A 249 0.43 9.20 -0.04
C ILE A 249 -0.11 8.02 -0.82
N ASN A 250 0.67 6.96 -0.97
CA ASN A 250 0.27 5.80 -1.76
C ASN A 250 -0.47 4.77 -0.92
N GLU A 251 0.00 4.51 0.31
CA GLU A 251 -0.65 3.55 1.22
C GLU A 251 -0.40 3.91 2.69
N ILE A 252 -1.39 3.64 3.53
CA ILE A 252 -1.29 3.74 4.99
C ILE A 252 -1.69 2.41 5.63
N THR A 253 -1.04 2.09 6.74
CA THR A 253 -1.37 0.86 7.50
C THR A 253 -1.03 1.02 8.97
N PHE A 254 -1.93 0.56 9.83
CA PHE A 254 -1.71 0.51 11.27
C PHE A 254 -0.92 -0.73 11.65
N SER A 255 -0.11 -0.62 12.70
CA SER A 255 0.51 -1.79 13.31
C SER A 255 -0.55 -2.73 13.90
N PRO A 256 -0.25 -4.02 14.11
CA PRO A 256 -1.22 -4.99 14.62
C PRO A 256 -1.83 -4.60 15.98
N ASN A 257 -1.07 -3.88 16.82
CA ASN A 257 -1.54 -3.37 18.11
C ASN A 257 -2.30 -2.03 18.00
N GLY A 258 -2.38 -1.43 16.81
CA GLY A 258 -3.09 -0.17 16.53
C GLY A 258 -2.37 1.12 16.95
N THR A 259 -1.16 1.04 17.51
CA THR A 259 -0.49 2.20 18.13
C THR A 259 0.45 2.94 17.17
N GLN A 260 0.97 2.27 16.13
CA GLN A 260 1.81 2.88 15.10
C GLN A 260 1.05 3.00 13.77
N LEU A 261 1.34 4.05 13.02
CA LEU A 261 0.86 4.28 11.66
C LEU A 261 2.05 4.37 10.70
N ALA A 262 2.13 3.45 9.74
CA ALA A 262 3.11 3.47 8.67
C ALA A 262 2.50 4.09 7.40
N ILE A 263 3.30 4.91 6.71
CA ILE A 263 2.88 5.67 5.54
C ILE A 263 3.94 5.54 4.44
N ALA A 264 3.56 5.00 3.29
CA ALA A 264 4.37 4.94 2.08
C ALA A 264 3.96 6.07 1.12
N SER A 265 4.95 6.83 0.64
CA SER A 265 4.72 8.06 -0.13
C SER A 265 5.49 8.10 -1.45
N GLN A 266 5.01 8.90 -2.38
CA GLN A 266 5.58 9.09 -3.72
C GLN A 266 6.94 9.81 -3.71
N ASP A 267 7.30 10.48 -2.61
CA ASP A 267 8.63 11.06 -2.40
C ASP A 267 9.71 10.02 -2.06
N GLY A 268 9.35 8.73 -2.06
CA GLY A 268 10.23 7.62 -1.76
C GLY A 268 10.45 7.37 -0.28
N LEU A 269 9.71 8.06 0.61
CA LEU A 269 9.86 7.90 2.05
C LEU A 269 8.77 6.99 2.64
N LEU A 270 9.23 6.05 3.47
CA LEU A 270 8.44 5.37 4.48
C LEU A 270 8.53 6.21 5.75
N ARG A 271 7.38 6.62 6.29
CA ARG A 271 7.30 7.33 7.58
C ARG A 271 6.50 6.49 8.56
N VAL A 272 7.02 6.32 9.77
CA VAL A 272 6.36 5.56 10.83
C VAL A 272 6.09 6.50 11.99
N PHE A 273 4.83 6.63 12.37
CA PHE A 273 4.37 7.49 13.43
C PHE A 273 3.83 6.69 14.61
N HIS A 274 3.98 7.20 15.82
CA HIS A 274 3.07 6.87 16.91
C HIS A 274 1.77 7.63 16.67
N TYR A 275 0.65 6.92 16.56
CA TYR A 275 -0.61 7.50 16.12
C TYR A 275 -1.18 8.51 17.14
N ASP A 276 -1.32 8.10 18.41
CA ASP A 276 -1.96 8.95 19.42
C ASP A 276 -1.15 10.18 19.79
N SER A 277 0.17 10.02 20.00
CA SER A 277 1.06 11.16 20.27
C SER A 277 1.37 11.99 19.03
N MET A 278 1.06 11.49 17.82
CA MET A 278 1.36 12.12 16.53
C MET A 278 2.86 12.43 16.36
N GLU A 279 3.72 11.47 16.69
CA GLU A 279 5.18 11.61 16.68
C GLU A 279 5.83 10.73 15.63
N LEU A 280 6.78 11.29 14.89
CA LEU A 280 7.58 10.53 13.94
C LEU A 280 8.58 9.65 14.71
N LEU A 281 8.44 8.33 14.57
CA LEU A 281 9.32 7.35 15.19
C LEU A 281 10.55 7.07 14.33
N GLY A 282 10.39 7.08 13.01
CA GLY A 282 11.49 6.84 12.09
C GLY A 282 11.09 6.93 10.63
N THR A 283 12.10 6.95 9.77
CA THR A 283 11.94 6.98 8.33
C THR A 283 12.87 6.00 7.64
N ALA A 284 12.47 5.57 6.45
CA ALA A 284 13.34 4.89 5.50
C ALA A 284 13.08 5.47 4.11
N ARG A 285 14.06 5.36 3.22
CA ARG A 285 13.96 5.86 1.86
C ARG A 285 14.26 4.73 0.87
N SER A 286 13.50 4.69 -0.23
CA SER A 286 13.80 3.86 -1.40
C SER A 286 15.15 4.24 -2.00
N TYR A 287 15.69 3.38 -2.87
CA TYR A 287 16.88 3.77 -3.65
C TYR A 287 16.54 4.87 -4.64
N PHE A 288 15.44 4.69 -5.35
CA PHE A 288 14.88 5.70 -6.24
C PHE A 288 13.37 5.51 -6.34
N GLY A 289 12.68 6.54 -6.84
CA GLY A 289 11.23 6.50 -7.04
C GLY A 289 10.41 6.43 -5.74
N GLY A 290 9.10 6.36 -5.90
CA GLY A 290 8.13 6.31 -4.80
C GLY A 290 8.03 4.95 -4.13
N LEU A 291 7.59 4.93 -2.87
CA LEU A 291 7.10 3.71 -2.23
C LEU A 291 5.59 3.58 -2.45
N LEU A 292 5.16 2.44 -2.98
CA LEU A 292 3.81 2.21 -3.47
C LEU A 292 2.92 1.45 -2.49
N CYS A 293 3.52 0.58 -1.69
CA CYS A 293 2.80 -0.28 -0.76
C CYS A 293 3.58 -0.52 0.53
N VAL A 294 2.86 -0.86 1.60
CA VAL A 294 3.45 -1.13 2.94
C VAL A 294 2.61 -2.11 3.76
N ALA A 295 3.28 -3.02 4.48
CA ALA A 295 2.64 -3.96 5.40
C ALA A 295 3.50 -4.21 6.65
N TRP A 296 2.82 -4.46 7.79
CA TRP A 296 3.44 -4.84 9.06
C TRP A 296 3.59 -6.36 9.17
N SER A 297 4.63 -6.81 9.87
CA SER A 297 4.69 -8.19 10.41
C SER A 297 3.63 -8.39 11.49
N GLY A 298 3.23 -9.64 11.72
CA GLY A 298 2.16 -9.98 12.68
C GLY A 298 2.46 -9.57 14.13
N ASP A 299 3.74 -9.53 14.50
CA ASP A 299 4.22 -9.07 15.81
C ASP A 299 4.47 -7.55 15.89
N GLY A 300 4.31 -6.82 14.78
CA GLY A 300 4.55 -5.39 14.69
C GLY A 300 6.02 -4.96 14.76
N ARG A 301 6.99 -5.88 14.66
CA ARG A 301 8.42 -5.54 14.73
C ARG A 301 9.00 -5.05 13.42
N LEU A 302 8.45 -5.50 12.29
CA LEU A 302 8.95 -5.22 10.96
C LEU A 302 7.88 -4.56 10.08
N LEU A 303 8.38 -3.78 9.13
CA LEU A 303 7.63 -3.23 8.01
C LEU A 303 8.28 -3.71 6.72
N ALA A 304 7.47 -4.11 5.75
CA ALA A 304 7.88 -4.30 4.37
C ALA A 304 7.27 -3.19 3.52
N ALA A 305 8.05 -2.57 2.64
CA ALA A 305 7.60 -1.57 1.70
C ALA A 305 8.06 -1.92 0.28
N GLY A 306 7.14 -1.90 -0.68
CA GLY A 306 7.44 -2.11 -2.10
C GLY A 306 7.48 -0.80 -2.87
N GLY A 307 8.43 -0.65 -3.80
CA GLY A 307 8.69 0.61 -4.49
C GLY A 307 8.68 0.56 -6.02
N GLU A 308 8.90 1.74 -6.61
CA GLU A 308 9.17 1.94 -8.04
C GLU A 308 10.59 1.53 -8.45
N ASP A 309 11.44 1.17 -7.48
CA ASP A 309 12.78 0.63 -7.65
C ASP A 309 12.81 -0.90 -7.81
N ASP A 310 11.64 -1.53 -7.99
CA ASP A 310 11.44 -2.98 -8.12
C ASP A 310 11.84 -3.80 -6.88
N LEU A 311 12.14 -3.12 -5.77
CA LEU A 311 12.62 -3.73 -4.54
C LEU A 311 11.51 -3.80 -3.50
N VAL A 312 11.67 -4.77 -2.59
CA VAL A 312 10.98 -4.78 -1.31
C VAL A 312 11.98 -4.40 -0.23
N THR A 313 11.74 -3.30 0.49
CA THR A 313 12.58 -2.84 1.59
C THR A 313 11.98 -3.29 2.91
N VAL A 314 12.77 -3.95 3.77
CA VAL A 314 12.35 -4.35 5.11
C VAL A 314 13.01 -3.46 6.16
N TRP A 315 12.19 -2.90 7.04
CA TRP A 315 12.58 -1.94 8.06
C TRP A 315 12.16 -2.43 9.45
N SER A 316 13.06 -2.30 10.43
CA SER A 316 12.82 -2.69 11.81
C SER A 316 12.37 -1.52 12.65
N LEU A 317 11.27 -1.67 13.38
CA LEU A 317 10.74 -0.66 14.30
C LEU A 317 11.64 -0.46 15.51
N GLU A 318 12.16 -1.55 16.08
CA GLU A 318 13.04 -1.52 17.24
C GLU A 318 14.38 -0.85 16.90
N GLN A 319 14.99 -1.25 15.78
CA GLN A 319 16.30 -0.74 15.36
C GLN A 319 16.23 0.58 14.58
N ARG A 320 15.02 1.00 14.17
CA ARG A 320 14.73 2.19 13.37
C ARG A 320 15.56 2.31 12.09
N ARG A 321 15.83 1.19 11.41
CA ARG A 321 16.67 1.13 10.20
C ARG A 321 16.20 0.08 9.21
N VAL A 322 16.66 0.21 7.97
CA VAL A 322 16.54 -0.85 6.96
C VAL A 322 17.40 -2.05 7.40
N VAL A 323 16.80 -3.23 7.41
CA VAL A 323 17.44 -4.49 7.85
C VAL A 323 17.62 -5.50 6.73
N ALA A 324 16.85 -5.40 5.65
CA ALA A 324 17.03 -6.23 4.46
C ALA A 324 16.39 -5.56 3.24
N ARG A 325 16.82 -5.99 2.05
CA ARG A 325 16.13 -5.67 0.79
C ARG A 325 15.94 -6.93 -0.02
N ALA A 326 14.80 -7.06 -0.69
CA ALA A 326 14.43 -8.22 -1.47
C ALA A 326 14.44 -7.86 -2.96
N GLN A 327 15.24 -8.59 -3.75
CA GLN A 327 15.40 -8.37 -5.17
C GLN A 327 14.88 -9.57 -5.96
N GLY A 328 13.94 -9.33 -6.87
CA GLY A 328 13.34 -10.41 -7.66
C GLY A 328 12.25 -9.96 -8.64
N HIS A 329 11.55 -8.86 -8.33
CA HIS A 329 10.62 -8.25 -9.28
C HIS A 329 11.37 -7.58 -10.45
N ARG A 330 10.67 -7.47 -11.59
CA ARG A 330 11.17 -6.85 -12.83
C ARG A 330 10.44 -5.56 -13.21
N SER A 331 9.59 -5.10 -12.30
CA SER A 331 8.79 -3.88 -12.40
C SER A 331 8.26 -3.56 -11.00
N TRP A 332 7.66 -2.38 -10.87
CA TRP A 332 7.16 -1.85 -9.60
C TRP A 332 6.37 -2.83 -8.75
N VAL A 333 6.67 -2.83 -7.45
CA VAL A 333 5.99 -3.68 -6.46
C VAL A 333 4.68 -3.01 -6.05
N SER A 334 3.55 -3.68 -6.30
CA SER A 334 2.21 -3.10 -6.15
C SER A 334 1.51 -3.47 -4.85
N ALA A 335 1.86 -4.61 -4.23
CA ALA A 335 1.41 -4.98 -2.90
C ALA A 335 2.42 -5.88 -2.19
N VAL A 336 2.50 -5.74 -0.87
CA VAL A 336 3.30 -6.56 0.04
C VAL A 336 2.44 -7.02 1.21
N SER A 337 2.69 -8.21 1.75
CA SER A 337 1.95 -8.73 2.90
C SER A 337 2.78 -9.78 3.64
N PHE A 338 2.81 -9.74 4.96
CA PHE A 338 3.38 -10.82 5.77
C PHE A 338 2.37 -11.96 5.89
N ASP A 339 2.85 -13.18 5.80
CA ASP A 339 2.04 -14.37 6.04
C ASP A 339 2.05 -14.71 7.53
N ILE A 340 1.05 -14.18 8.25
CA ILE A 340 0.89 -14.41 9.69
C ILE A 340 0.26 -15.77 10.03
N PHE A 341 -0.13 -16.55 9.02
CA PHE A 341 -0.80 -17.85 9.21
C PHE A 341 0.17 -19.03 9.12
N LEU A 342 1.40 -18.79 8.67
CA LEU A 342 2.47 -19.77 8.74
C LEU A 342 3.26 -19.55 10.03
N GLU A 343 3.12 -20.49 10.96
CA GLU A 343 3.96 -20.54 12.15
C GLU A 343 5.36 -21.03 11.72
N MET A 344 6.33 -20.11 11.74
CA MET A 344 7.71 -20.39 11.42
C MET A 344 8.58 -19.88 12.57
N GLU A 345 9.14 -20.80 13.37
CA GLU A 345 10.02 -20.41 14.47
C GLU A 345 11.24 -19.64 13.94
N GLY A 346 11.42 -18.40 14.41
CA GLY A 346 12.57 -17.56 14.08
C GLY A 346 12.67 -17.15 12.62
N CYS A 347 11.58 -17.17 11.84
CA CYS A 347 11.60 -16.75 10.45
C CYS A 347 10.26 -16.11 10.04
N TYR A 348 10.31 -14.97 9.35
CA TYR A 348 9.12 -14.37 8.76
C TYR A 348 8.93 -14.84 7.32
N ARG A 349 7.68 -15.10 6.94
CA ARG A 349 7.28 -15.23 5.53
C ARG A 349 6.68 -13.91 5.05
N LEU A 350 7.24 -13.38 3.97
CA LEU A 350 6.75 -12.20 3.28
C LEU A 350 6.36 -12.58 1.87
N GLY A 351 5.27 -12.00 1.35
CA GLY A 351 4.93 -12.06 -0.06
C GLY A 351 4.87 -10.68 -0.69
N SER A 352 5.15 -10.62 -1.97
CA SER A 352 4.99 -9.41 -2.78
C SER A 352 4.48 -9.73 -4.17
N VAL A 353 3.71 -8.81 -4.74
CA VAL A 353 3.23 -8.89 -6.12
C VAL A 353 3.55 -7.59 -6.85
N GLY A 354 3.75 -7.67 -8.16
CA GLY A 354 4.22 -6.53 -8.95
C GLY A 354 3.49 -6.29 -10.26
N HIS A 355 3.84 -5.16 -10.89
CA HIS A 355 3.45 -4.81 -12.25
C HIS A 355 4.03 -5.75 -13.31
N ASP A 356 5.05 -6.52 -12.94
CA ASP A 356 5.65 -7.58 -13.73
C ASP A 356 4.79 -8.85 -13.80
N THR A 357 3.58 -8.84 -13.20
CA THR A 357 2.63 -9.97 -13.15
C THR A 357 3.09 -11.15 -12.30
N GLN A 358 4.11 -10.95 -11.46
CA GLN A 358 4.73 -11.99 -10.67
C GLN A 358 4.34 -11.94 -9.19
N LEU A 359 4.21 -13.11 -8.58
CA LEU A 359 4.22 -13.32 -7.14
C LEU A 359 5.63 -13.73 -6.72
N CYS A 360 6.17 -13.02 -5.73
CA CYS A 360 7.37 -13.38 -5.01
C CYS A 360 7.05 -13.78 -3.57
N LEU A 361 7.66 -14.85 -3.07
CA LEU A 361 7.67 -15.22 -1.65
C LEU A 361 9.10 -15.13 -1.12
N TRP A 362 9.26 -14.63 0.10
CA TRP A 362 10.54 -14.36 0.74
C TRP A 362 10.55 -14.95 2.15
N GLU A 363 11.68 -15.49 2.55
CA GLU A 363 11.93 -15.93 3.92
C GLU A 363 12.94 -14.98 4.56
N LEU A 364 12.63 -14.53 5.78
CA LEU A 364 13.46 -13.63 6.55
C LEU A 364 13.78 -14.29 7.89
N PRO A 365 14.89 -15.03 7.97
CA PRO A 365 15.40 -15.55 9.24
C PRO A 365 15.68 -14.40 10.22
N GLU A 366 15.24 -14.53 11.48
CA GLU A 366 15.42 -13.50 12.50
C GLU A 366 16.90 -13.19 12.77
N ASP A 367 17.78 -14.19 12.66
CA ASP A 367 19.23 -14.04 12.80
C ASP A 367 19.84 -13.18 11.70
N ALA A 368 19.28 -13.19 10.49
CA ALA A 368 19.68 -12.32 9.38
C ALA A 368 19.30 -10.84 9.61
N LEU A 369 18.39 -10.56 10.55
CA LEU A 369 17.95 -9.21 10.91
C LEU A 369 18.82 -8.57 12.00
N ALA A 370 19.73 -9.34 12.60
CA ALA A 370 20.69 -8.82 13.56
C ALA A 370 21.57 -7.74 12.91
N PRO A 371 22.00 -6.72 13.67
CA PRO A 371 22.92 -5.73 13.16
C PRO A 371 24.19 -6.39 12.62
N PRO A 372 24.68 -6.00 11.43
CA PRO A 372 25.94 -6.51 10.94
C PRO A 372 27.01 -6.22 11.99
N ARG A 373 27.82 -7.23 12.31
CA ARG A 373 28.98 -7.04 13.20
C ARG A 373 29.80 -5.86 12.67
N PRO A 374 30.30 -4.95 13.53
CA PRO A 374 31.05 -3.80 13.07
C PRO A 374 32.23 -4.27 12.21
N ARG A 375 32.12 -4.09 10.88
CA ARG A 375 33.24 -4.35 9.98
C ARG A 375 34.32 -3.31 10.26
N ALA A 376 35.57 -3.75 10.37
CA ALA A 376 36.71 -2.85 10.45
C ALA A 376 36.59 -1.80 9.32
N LYS A 377 36.79 -0.52 9.65
CA LYS A 377 36.67 0.62 8.74
C LYS A 377 37.34 0.26 7.40
N ARG A 378 36.53 -0.05 6.38
CA ARG A 378 37.03 -0.12 5.00
C ARG A 378 37.58 1.27 4.66
N ARG A 379 38.76 1.32 4.04
CA ARG A 379 39.31 2.57 3.51
C ARG A 379 38.22 3.26 2.71
N SER A 380 37.88 4.49 3.10
CA SER A 380 36.94 5.34 2.38
C SER A 380 37.46 5.54 0.97
N ASP A 381 36.79 4.95 -0.02
CA ASP A 381 37.01 5.29 -1.41
C ASP A 381 36.31 6.64 -1.65
N PRO A 382 37.04 7.73 -1.99
CA PRO A 382 36.46 9.06 -2.17
C PRO A 382 35.45 9.16 -3.32
N LEU A 383 35.28 8.08 -4.11
CA LEU A 383 34.27 7.96 -5.17
C LEU A 383 33.03 7.14 -4.77
N GLN A 384 33.00 6.53 -3.57
CA GLN A 384 31.83 5.82 -3.10
C GLN A 384 30.80 6.84 -2.58
N LEU A 385 29.73 7.05 -3.35
CA LEU A 385 28.59 7.87 -2.92
C LEU A 385 28.08 7.32 -1.58
N VAL A 386 28.17 8.12 -0.52
CA VAL A 386 27.81 7.69 0.84
C VAL A 386 26.32 7.39 0.89
N GLY A 387 25.93 6.13 1.12
CA GLY A 387 24.55 5.76 1.47
C GLY A 387 24.13 6.51 2.74
N THR A 388 22.88 6.95 2.83
CA THR A 388 22.40 7.61 4.05
C THR A 388 21.93 6.57 5.06
N PRO A 389 21.91 6.85 6.38
CA PRO A 389 21.32 5.93 7.35
C PRO A 389 19.86 5.55 7.04
N SER A 390 19.12 6.44 6.36
CA SER A 390 17.75 6.21 5.90
C SER A 390 17.66 5.46 4.56
N CYS A 391 18.74 5.41 3.77
CA CYS A 391 18.87 4.63 2.54
C CYS A 391 20.28 4.01 2.45
N PRO A 392 20.53 2.90 3.17
CA PRO A 392 21.83 2.22 3.14
C PRO A 392 22.15 1.72 1.74
N HIS A 393 23.43 1.59 1.38
CA HIS A 393 23.83 0.98 0.11
C HIS A 393 23.51 -0.53 0.06
N LEU A 394 23.49 -1.14 -1.14
CA LEU A 394 23.03 -2.52 -1.33
C LEU A 394 23.93 -3.53 -0.62
N ASP A 395 25.21 -3.18 -0.42
CA ASP A 395 26.20 -4.00 0.29
C ASP A 395 26.20 -3.79 1.81
N GLU A 396 25.41 -2.84 2.32
CA GLU A 396 25.29 -2.52 3.75
C GLU A 396 24.13 -3.26 4.44
N CYS A 397 23.23 -3.85 3.65
CA CYS A 397 22.10 -4.66 4.14
C CYS A 397 22.05 -6.00 3.41
N PRO A 398 21.61 -7.08 4.07
CA PRO A 398 21.28 -8.34 3.41
C PRO A 398 20.35 -8.14 2.20
N VAL A 399 20.71 -8.74 1.07
CA VAL A 399 19.86 -8.83 -0.12
C VAL A 399 19.25 -10.23 -0.16
N LEU A 400 17.92 -10.28 -0.13
CA LEU A 400 17.13 -11.51 -0.15
C LEU A 400 16.80 -11.89 -1.59
N GLU A 401 16.94 -13.18 -1.87
CA GLU A 401 16.44 -13.79 -3.09
C GLU A 401 15.04 -14.40 -2.83
N PRO A 402 14.16 -14.40 -3.84
CA PRO A 402 12.82 -14.94 -3.67
C PRO A 402 12.86 -16.48 -3.60
N LEU A 403 12.20 -17.05 -2.59
CA LEU A 403 11.91 -18.49 -2.51
C LEU A 403 11.06 -18.95 -3.70
N VAL A 404 10.07 -18.13 -4.05
CA VAL A 404 9.20 -18.33 -5.21
C VAL A 404 9.20 -17.04 -5.99
N CYS A 405 9.34 -17.11 -7.31
CA CYS A 405 9.16 -15.99 -8.23
C CYS A 405 8.45 -16.53 -9.47
N LYS A 406 7.14 -16.29 -9.58
CA LYS A 406 6.29 -16.91 -10.62
C LYS A 406 5.34 -15.89 -11.22
N LYS A 407 5.26 -15.88 -12.54
CA LYS A 407 4.18 -15.20 -13.27
C LYS A 407 2.85 -15.91 -13.02
N ILE A 408 1.89 -15.19 -12.45
CA ILE A 408 0.59 -15.75 -12.02
C ILE A 408 -0.63 -15.03 -12.61
N ALA A 409 -0.42 -13.99 -13.42
CA ALA A 409 -1.50 -13.29 -14.10
C ALA A 409 -1.06 -12.81 -15.49
N HIS A 410 -2.02 -12.47 -16.34
CA HIS A 410 -1.77 -11.84 -17.64
C HIS A 410 -1.57 -10.32 -17.51
N GLU A 411 -2.22 -9.71 -16.52
CA GLU A 411 -2.15 -8.29 -16.22
C GLU A 411 -1.47 -8.01 -14.88
N ARG A 412 -1.06 -6.75 -14.67
CA ARG A 412 -0.40 -6.33 -13.43
C ARG A 412 -1.21 -6.75 -12.20
N LEU A 413 -0.50 -7.28 -11.21
CA LEU A 413 -1.12 -7.67 -9.94
C LEU A 413 -1.34 -6.43 -9.08
N THR A 414 -2.38 -6.45 -8.26
CA THR A 414 -2.85 -5.27 -7.53
C THR A 414 -3.20 -5.53 -6.08
N ALA A 415 -3.35 -6.78 -5.67
CA ALA A 415 -3.62 -7.16 -4.29
C ALA A 415 -2.97 -8.51 -3.96
N LEU A 416 -2.52 -8.63 -2.71
CA LEU A 416 -2.00 -9.86 -2.12
C LEU A 416 -2.51 -9.93 -0.68
N VAL A 417 -3.20 -11.00 -0.32
CA VAL A 417 -3.73 -11.22 1.03
C VAL A 417 -3.50 -12.67 1.42
N PHE A 418 -2.82 -12.89 2.55
CA PHE A 418 -2.72 -14.21 3.15
C PHE A 418 -3.95 -14.51 4.00
N ARG A 419 -4.41 -15.76 3.95
CA ARG A 419 -5.47 -16.33 4.79
C ARG A 419 -4.99 -17.66 5.38
N ASN A 420 -5.76 -18.23 6.32
CA ASN A 420 -5.40 -19.49 6.96
C ASN A 420 -5.37 -20.68 5.99
N ASP A 421 -6.26 -20.72 5.00
CA ASP A 421 -6.42 -21.83 4.05
C ASP A 421 -5.91 -21.52 2.64
N CYS A 422 -5.61 -20.25 2.34
CA CYS A 422 -5.26 -19.82 1.00
C CYS A 422 -4.44 -18.51 0.95
N ILE A 423 -3.95 -18.20 -0.25
CA ILE A 423 -3.46 -16.87 -0.64
C ILE A 423 -4.46 -16.30 -1.64
N ILE A 424 -4.83 -15.03 -1.48
CA ILE A 424 -5.68 -14.30 -2.42
C ILE A 424 -4.80 -13.33 -3.19
N THR A 425 -4.92 -13.33 -4.51
CA THR A 425 -4.25 -12.35 -5.38
C THR A 425 -5.26 -11.74 -6.34
N ALA A 426 -5.13 -10.45 -6.67
CA ALA A 426 -5.96 -9.83 -7.70
C ALA A 426 -5.09 -9.19 -8.79
N CYS A 427 -5.64 -9.11 -10.00
CA CYS A 427 -5.02 -8.38 -11.10
C CYS A 427 -5.90 -7.23 -11.60
N GLN A 428 -5.29 -6.35 -12.39
CA GLN A 428 -5.94 -5.16 -12.93
C GLN A 428 -7.19 -5.47 -13.75
N ASP A 429 -7.31 -6.65 -14.36
CA ASP A 429 -8.50 -7.09 -15.09
C ASP A 429 -9.73 -7.38 -14.22
N GLY A 430 -9.59 -7.36 -12.89
CA GLY A 430 -10.70 -7.57 -11.97
C GLY A 430 -10.98 -9.03 -11.64
N TYR A 431 -10.02 -9.91 -11.88
CA TYR A 431 -10.03 -11.27 -11.34
C TYR A 431 -9.38 -11.29 -9.97
N VAL A 432 -10.06 -11.96 -9.03
CA VAL A 432 -9.58 -12.26 -7.68
C VAL A 432 -9.40 -13.76 -7.59
N TYR A 433 -8.15 -14.18 -7.59
CA TYR A 433 -7.71 -15.57 -7.58
C TYR A 433 -7.53 -16.08 -6.16
N THR A 434 -7.89 -17.35 -5.93
CA THR A 434 -7.70 -18.06 -4.68
C THR A 434 -6.69 -19.20 -4.89
N TRP A 435 -5.61 -19.19 -4.12
CA TRP A 435 -4.55 -20.20 -4.15
C TRP A 435 -4.61 -21.02 -2.87
N ALA A 436 -5.04 -22.27 -2.96
CA ALA A 436 -5.08 -23.16 -1.79
C ALA A 436 -3.67 -23.37 -1.23
N ARG A 437 -3.56 -23.30 0.09
CA ARG A 437 -2.37 -23.78 0.80
C ARG A 437 -2.23 -25.30 0.67
N PRO A 438 -1.02 -25.84 0.83
CA PRO A 438 -0.83 -27.26 1.05
C PRO A 438 -1.65 -27.73 2.26
N PRO A 439 -2.21 -28.95 2.23
CA PRO A 439 -2.82 -29.54 3.41
C PRO A 439 -1.74 -29.72 4.51
N PRO A 440 -2.12 -29.60 5.80
CA PRO A 440 -1.21 -29.77 6.92
C PRO A 440 -0.64 -31.19 7.03
#